data_AF-A0A811PQU7-F1
#
_entry.id   AF-A0A811PQU7-F1
#
_cell.length_a   1.000
_cell.length_b   1.000
_cell.length_c   1.000
_cell.angle_alpha   90.00
_cell.angle_beta   90.00
_cell.angle_gamma   90.00
#
_symmetry.space_group_name_H-M   'P 1'
#
loop_
_entity.id
_entity.type
_entity.pdbx_description
1 polymer ?
#
loop_
_entity_poly.entity_id
_entity_poly.type
_entity_poly.pdbx_seq_one_letter_code
_entity_poly.pdbx_strand_id
1 'polypeptide(L)'
;MAASTHFLLIAFLALVTSQAIASDPSPLQDFCVADLHSPVKLPGLNTLGISLARIDYAPLGQNPPHTHPRATEILTVLEGTLYVGFVTSNTDNGNKLFAKVLNKGDVFVFPQGLIHFQFNPVHDKPAIAIAALSSQNLGLLLLPTQSLDQSHRSQMMSWLRPSRCKRGQLIGSRLSFGRTTTTK
;
A
#
# COMPACT_ATOMS: atom_id res chain seq x y z
N MET A 1 41.99 -27.49 -5.13
CA MET A 1 41.29 -26.23 -5.50
C MET A 1 39.79 -26.41 -5.81
N ALA A 2 39.27 -27.63 -6.02
CA ALA A 2 37.84 -27.84 -6.35
C ALA A 2 36.87 -27.70 -5.15
N ALA A 3 37.27 -28.02 -3.92
CA ALA A 3 36.36 -27.97 -2.77
C ALA A 3 35.91 -26.54 -2.42
N SER A 4 36.82 -25.56 -2.54
CA SER A 4 36.54 -24.15 -2.21
C SER A 4 35.55 -23.50 -3.18
N THR A 5 35.60 -23.84 -4.47
CA THR A 5 34.65 -23.35 -5.48
C THR A 5 33.25 -23.91 -5.27
N HIS A 6 33.11 -25.15 -4.79
CA HIS A 6 31.81 -25.74 -4.46
C HIS A 6 31.16 -25.09 -3.23
N PHE A 7 31.94 -24.76 -2.18
CA PHE A 7 31.41 -24.04 -1.02
C PHE A 7 30.88 -22.64 -1.37
N LEU A 8 31.59 -21.92 -2.25
CA LEU A 8 31.15 -20.60 -2.71
C LEU A 8 29.88 -20.67 -3.57
N LEU A 9 29.76 -21.69 -4.43
CA LEU A 9 28.56 -21.92 -5.24
C LEU A 9 27.33 -22.26 -4.39
N ILE A 10 27.49 -23.11 -3.36
CA ILE A 10 26.40 -23.47 -2.44
C ILE A 10 25.97 -22.26 -1.61
N ALA A 11 26.91 -21.45 -1.12
CA ALA A 11 26.61 -20.23 -0.39
C ALA A 11 25.86 -19.20 -1.26
N PHE A 12 26.26 -19.03 -2.52
CA PHE A 12 25.53 -18.18 -3.46
C PHE A 12 24.12 -18.71 -3.72
N LEU A 13 23.96 -20.01 -4.00
CA LEU A 13 22.65 -20.62 -4.25
C LEU A 13 21.68 -20.44 -3.07
N ALA A 14 22.16 -20.61 -1.84
CA ALA A 14 21.37 -20.40 -0.61
C ALA A 14 20.95 -18.92 -0.43
N LEU A 15 21.80 -17.98 -0.85
CA LEU A 15 21.49 -16.55 -0.82
C LEU A 15 20.43 -16.17 -1.88
N VAL A 16 20.46 -16.79 -3.06
CA VAL A 16 19.46 -16.53 -4.12
C VAL A 16 18.08 -17.09 -3.74
N THR A 17 18.02 -18.24 -3.06
CA THR A 17 16.74 -18.86 -2.63
C THR A 17 16.03 -18.11 -1.50
N SER A 18 16.69 -17.13 -0.87
CA SER A 18 16.12 -16.37 0.26
C SER A 18 15.23 -15.20 -0.17
N GLN A 19 15.10 -14.92 -1.48
CA GLN A 19 14.14 -13.93 -1.98
C GLN A 19 12.75 -14.58 -2.13
N ALA A 20 12.09 -14.81 -1.00
CA ALA A 20 10.72 -15.31 -0.99
C ALA A 20 9.73 -14.18 -1.32
N ILE A 21 9.25 -14.13 -2.56
CA ILE A 21 8.03 -13.38 -2.90
C ILE A 21 6.85 -14.25 -2.45
N ALA A 22 6.26 -13.90 -1.31
CA ALA A 22 5.07 -14.57 -0.82
C ALA A 22 3.83 -13.98 -1.52
N SER A 23 3.39 -14.65 -2.59
CA SER A 23 2.05 -14.46 -3.17
C SER A 23 1.04 -15.36 -2.46
N ASP A 24 -0.25 -15.03 -2.53
CA ASP A 24 -1.28 -15.87 -1.94
C ASP A 24 -1.35 -17.22 -2.67
N PRO A 25 -1.50 -18.34 -1.93
CA PRO A 25 -1.72 -19.64 -2.55
C PRO A 25 -3.04 -19.64 -3.32
N SER A 26 -3.06 -20.30 -4.48
CA SER A 26 -4.31 -20.49 -5.25
C SER A 26 -5.34 -21.27 -4.43
N PRO A 27 -6.65 -20.98 -4.60
CA PRO A 27 -7.69 -21.71 -3.89
C PRO A 27 -7.67 -23.17 -4.31
N LEU A 28 -7.65 -24.08 -3.33
CA LEU A 28 -7.75 -25.52 -3.57
C LEU A 28 -9.20 -25.99 -3.76
N GLN A 29 -10.19 -25.15 -3.44
CA GLN A 29 -11.63 -25.42 -3.52
C GLN A 29 -12.41 -24.11 -3.76
N ASP A 30 -13.65 -24.21 -4.24
CA ASP A 30 -14.45 -23.06 -4.71
C ASP A 30 -14.71 -21.98 -3.63
N PHE A 31 -14.76 -22.37 -2.34
CA PHE A 31 -14.88 -21.43 -1.22
C PHE A 31 -14.19 -21.97 0.03
N CYS A 32 -13.54 -21.09 0.79
CA CYS A 32 -13.09 -21.39 2.14
C CYS A 32 -14.12 -20.97 3.18
N VAL A 33 -14.37 -21.85 4.16
CA VAL A 33 -15.20 -21.52 5.32
C VAL A 33 -14.55 -20.36 6.07
N ALA A 34 -15.36 -19.36 6.37
CA ALA A 34 -15.00 -18.17 7.11
C ALA A 34 -14.42 -18.53 8.50
N ASP A 35 -13.11 -18.36 8.70
CA ASP A 35 -12.53 -18.35 10.04
C ASP A 35 -12.69 -16.95 10.66
N LEU A 36 -13.51 -16.87 11.71
CA LEU A 36 -13.80 -15.63 12.44
C LEU A 36 -12.63 -15.15 13.33
N HIS A 37 -11.60 -15.99 13.53
CA HIS A 37 -10.35 -15.60 14.19
C HIS A 37 -9.26 -15.15 13.20
N SER A 38 -9.53 -15.21 11.89
CA SER A 38 -8.62 -14.77 10.86
C SER A 38 -8.42 -13.25 10.90
N PRO A 39 -7.20 -12.73 10.63
CA PRO A 39 -6.98 -11.30 10.45
C PRO A 39 -7.74 -10.72 9.23
N VAL A 40 -8.31 -11.60 8.38
CA VAL A 40 -9.15 -11.22 7.24
C VAL A 40 -10.52 -10.77 7.73
N LYS A 41 -10.78 -9.46 7.67
CA LYS A 41 -12.01 -8.82 8.17
C LYS A 41 -13.28 -9.17 7.38
N LEU A 42 -13.11 -9.69 6.17
CA LEU A 42 -14.16 -10.30 5.34
C LEU A 42 -13.79 -11.77 5.10
N PRO A 43 -14.18 -12.68 6.00
CA PRO A 43 -13.72 -14.07 5.94
C PRO A 43 -14.00 -14.79 4.62
N GLY A 44 -15.04 -14.38 3.87
CA GLY A 44 -15.34 -14.92 2.54
C GLY A 44 -14.30 -14.59 1.46
N LEU A 45 -13.33 -13.73 1.74
CA LEU A 45 -12.19 -13.46 0.85
C LEU A 45 -11.02 -14.44 1.06
N ASN A 46 -11.13 -15.33 2.05
CA ASN A 46 -10.09 -16.31 2.30
C ASN A 46 -9.88 -17.20 1.08
N THR A 47 -8.62 -17.37 0.67
CA THR A 47 -8.13 -18.08 -0.52
C THR A 47 -8.46 -17.49 -1.88
N LEU A 48 -9.17 -16.35 -1.92
CA LEU A 48 -9.52 -15.69 -3.18
C LEU A 48 -8.42 -14.73 -3.68
N GLY A 49 -7.38 -14.49 -2.87
CA GLY A 49 -6.25 -13.64 -3.27
C GLY A 49 -6.64 -12.16 -3.46
N ILE A 50 -7.71 -11.70 -2.83
CA ILE A 50 -8.18 -10.30 -2.94
C ILE A 50 -8.52 -9.70 -1.59
N SER A 51 -8.42 -8.38 -1.49
CA SER A 51 -8.95 -7.59 -0.37
C SER A 51 -9.45 -6.23 -0.83
N LEU A 52 -10.26 -5.60 0.03
CA LEU A 52 -10.90 -4.32 -0.28
C LEU A 52 -10.92 -3.42 0.96
N ALA A 53 -10.60 -2.15 0.75
CA ALA A 53 -10.65 -1.11 1.77
C ALA A 53 -11.38 0.11 1.25
N ARG A 54 -12.28 0.66 2.08
CA ARG A 54 -12.80 2.02 1.89
C ARG A 54 -11.94 2.98 2.70
N ILE A 55 -11.56 4.10 2.08
CA ILE A 55 -10.76 5.14 2.71
C ILE A 55 -11.55 6.45 2.63
N ASP A 56 -11.88 7.01 3.79
CA ASP A 56 -12.51 8.32 3.91
C ASP A 56 -11.44 9.33 4.35
N TYR A 57 -11.16 10.33 3.51
CA TYR A 57 -10.19 11.39 3.75
C TYR A 57 -10.92 12.66 4.21
N ALA A 58 -10.55 13.16 5.39
CA ALA A 58 -10.95 14.50 5.82
C ALA A 58 -10.39 15.57 4.84
N PRO A 59 -10.87 16.83 4.89
CA PRO A 59 -10.18 17.93 4.20
C PRO A 59 -8.71 17.99 4.65
N LEU A 60 -7.78 18.10 3.70
CA LEU A 60 -6.33 17.98 3.92
C LEU A 60 -5.87 16.65 4.56
N GLY A 61 -6.73 15.63 4.56
CA GLY A 61 -6.42 14.31 5.08
C GLY A 61 -5.41 13.59 4.21
N GLN A 62 -4.52 12.81 4.83
CA GLN A 62 -3.46 12.08 4.14
C GLN A 62 -3.46 10.61 4.57
N ASN A 63 -3.35 9.71 3.61
CA ASN A 63 -2.81 8.38 3.87
C ASN A 63 -1.29 8.47 3.64
N PRO A 64 -0.48 8.44 4.71
CA PRO A 64 0.95 8.74 4.64
C PRO A 64 1.70 7.73 3.75
N PRO A 65 2.95 8.02 3.35
CA PRO A 65 3.75 7.08 2.56
C PRO A 65 3.79 5.68 3.20
N HIS A 66 3.39 4.67 2.45
CA HIS A 66 3.35 3.29 2.89
C HIS A 66 3.62 2.33 1.71
N THR A 67 3.78 1.04 2.01
CA THR A 67 3.94 -0.01 1.00
C THR A 67 3.16 -1.26 1.37
N HIS A 68 2.78 -2.00 0.32
CA HIS A 68 2.15 -3.31 0.37
C HIS A 68 3.11 -4.34 -0.22
N PRO A 69 3.89 -5.06 0.60
CA PRO A 69 4.93 -5.97 0.11
C PRO A 69 4.37 -7.15 -0.72
N ARG A 70 3.10 -7.50 -0.54
CA ARG A 70 2.47 -8.67 -1.17
C ARG A 70 1.29 -8.35 -2.07
N ALA A 71 1.00 -7.09 -2.35
CA ALA A 71 -0.15 -6.74 -3.19
C ALA A 71 0.10 -5.50 -4.05
N THR A 72 -0.35 -5.58 -5.30
CA THR A 72 -0.69 -4.39 -6.11
C THR A 72 -2.04 -3.85 -5.63
N GLU A 73 -2.15 -2.52 -5.55
CA GLU A 73 -3.39 -1.81 -5.21
C GLU A 73 -3.94 -1.08 -6.45
N ILE A 74 -5.26 -1.15 -6.63
CA ILE A 74 -6.00 -0.27 -7.54
C ILE A 74 -6.96 0.59 -6.73
N LEU A 75 -6.85 1.91 -6.88
CA LEU A 75 -7.64 2.90 -6.16
C LEU A 75 -8.62 3.57 -7.12
N THR A 76 -9.89 3.59 -6.76
CA THR A 76 -10.95 4.31 -7.48
C THR A 76 -11.53 5.40 -6.60
N VAL A 77 -11.58 6.65 -7.10
CA VAL A 77 -12.17 7.77 -6.37
C VAL A 77 -13.69 7.72 -6.51
N LEU A 78 -14.40 7.60 -5.39
CA LEU A 78 -15.87 7.64 -5.36
C LEU A 78 -16.40 9.08 -5.26
N GLU A 79 -15.71 9.91 -4.48
CA GLU A 79 -16.10 11.29 -4.21
C GLU A 79 -14.87 12.18 -3.96
N GLY A 80 -14.97 13.45 -4.34
CA GLY A 80 -13.92 14.45 -4.11
C GLY A 80 -12.74 14.35 -5.09
N THR A 81 -11.59 14.82 -4.62
CA THR A 81 -10.34 14.90 -5.38
C THR A 81 -9.20 14.36 -4.53
N LEU A 82 -8.31 13.56 -5.12
CA LEU A 82 -7.14 13.01 -4.45
C LEU A 82 -5.88 13.26 -5.28
N TYR A 83 -4.84 13.78 -4.63
CA TYR A 83 -3.48 13.75 -5.16
C TYR A 83 -2.80 12.46 -4.69
N VAL A 84 -2.39 11.63 -5.63
CA VAL A 84 -1.80 10.32 -5.35
C VAL A 84 -0.49 10.14 -6.07
N GLY A 85 0.36 9.24 -5.59
CA GLY A 85 1.54 8.83 -6.33
C GLY A 85 2.33 7.70 -5.68
N PHE A 86 3.25 7.13 -6.47
CA PHE A 86 4.24 6.16 -6.01
C PHE A 86 5.64 6.53 -6.48
N VAL A 87 6.64 6.00 -5.78
CA VAL A 87 8.06 6.17 -6.09
C VAL A 87 8.64 4.85 -6.56
N THR A 88 9.32 4.85 -7.70
CA THR A 88 10.03 3.65 -8.20
C THR A 88 11.23 3.32 -7.32
N SER A 89 11.55 2.04 -7.23
CA SER A 89 12.82 1.55 -6.69
C SER A 89 13.76 1.18 -7.84
N ASN A 90 15.06 1.42 -7.64
CA ASN A 90 16.14 0.83 -8.44
C ASN A 90 16.12 1.17 -9.95
N THR A 91 16.11 2.46 -10.27
CA THR A 91 16.28 2.96 -11.64
C THR A 91 17.69 3.54 -11.81
N ASP A 92 18.31 3.33 -12.99
CA ASP A 92 19.70 3.76 -13.29
C ASP A 92 19.94 5.28 -13.05
N ASN A 93 18.86 6.07 -13.07
CA ASN A 93 18.87 7.52 -12.90
C ASN A 93 18.30 7.99 -11.54
N GLY A 94 18.24 7.10 -10.54
CA GLY A 94 17.64 7.38 -9.23
C GLY A 94 16.12 7.26 -9.20
N ASN A 95 15.53 7.22 -8.00
CA ASN A 95 14.10 6.94 -7.81
C ASN A 95 13.22 8.04 -8.44
N LYS A 96 12.15 7.64 -9.13
CA LYS A 96 11.24 8.56 -9.82
C LYS A 96 9.85 8.56 -9.19
N LEU A 97 9.29 9.75 -9.00
CA LEU A 97 7.90 9.94 -8.57
C LEU A 97 6.96 9.91 -9.78
N PHE A 98 5.94 9.07 -9.70
CA PHE A 98 4.77 9.08 -10.59
C PHE A 98 3.56 9.50 -9.77
N ALA A 99 3.00 10.67 -10.09
CA ALA A 99 1.90 11.25 -9.35
C ALA A 99 0.84 11.85 -10.27
N LYS A 100 -0.41 11.85 -9.80
CA LYS A 100 -1.56 12.40 -10.53
C LYS A 100 -2.61 12.92 -9.56
N VAL A 101 -3.33 13.96 -9.97
CA VAL A 101 -4.59 14.37 -9.33
C VAL A 101 -5.73 13.58 -9.97
N LEU A 102 -6.47 12.87 -9.14
CA LEU A 102 -7.65 12.08 -9.49
C LEU A 102 -8.92 12.79 -9.04
N ASN A 103 -9.94 12.75 -9.87
CA ASN A 103 -11.30 13.19 -9.54
C ASN A 103 -12.24 11.99 -9.46
N LYS A 104 -13.47 12.20 -9.02
CA LYS A 104 -14.53 11.18 -9.00
C LYS A 104 -14.57 10.37 -10.31
N GLY A 105 -14.51 9.04 -10.18
CA GLY A 105 -14.52 8.09 -11.28
C GLY A 105 -13.14 7.74 -11.82
N ASP A 106 -12.10 8.52 -11.52
CA ASP A 106 -10.74 8.20 -11.93
C ASP A 106 -10.18 7.02 -11.12
N VAL A 107 -9.27 6.30 -11.78
CA VAL A 107 -8.61 5.10 -11.26
C VAL A 107 -7.10 5.28 -11.34
N PHE A 108 -6.38 4.73 -10.36
CA PHE A 108 -4.91 4.71 -10.34
C PHE A 108 -4.40 3.40 -9.75
N VAL A 109 -3.27 2.92 -10.26
CA VAL A 109 -2.67 1.63 -9.86
C VAL A 109 -1.34 1.90 -9.16
N PHE A 110 -1.16 1.29 -7.99
CA PHE A 110 0.10 1.27 -7.24
C PHE A 110 0.74 -0.11 -7.35
N PRO A 111 1.90 -0.25 -8.02
CA PRO A 111 2.57 -1.53 -8.15
C PRO A 111 2.98 -2.13 -6.81
N GLN A 112 2.94 -3.46 -6.72
CA GLN A 112 3.33 -4.20 -5.53
C GLN A 112 4.70 -3.77 -4.98
N GLY A 113 4.76 -3.57 -3.65
CA GLY A 113 6.00 -3.28 -2.94
C GLY A 113 6.51 -1.85 -3.08
N LEU A 114 5.95 -1.02 -3.97
CA LEU A 114 6.38 0.38 -4.12
C LEU A 114 5.78 1.29 -3.05
N ILE A 115 6.59 2.26 -2.62
CA ILE A 115 6.18 3.30 -1.68
C ILE A 115 5.19 4.21 -2.38
N HIS A 116 4.02 4.40 -1.79
CA HIS A 116 2.97 5.25 -2.35
C HIS A 116 2.19 5.98 -1.26
N PHE A 117 1.42 6.99 -1.66
CA PHE A 117 0.66 7.85 -0.78
C PHE A 117 -0.62 8.36 -1.45
N GLN A 118 -1.56 8.82 -0.63
CA GLN A 118 -2.72 9.58 -1.09
C GLN A 118 -2.93 10.80 -0.18
N PHE A 119 -3.34 11.92 -0.77
CA PHE A 119 -3.60 13.17 -0.08
C PHE A 119 -4.85 13.82 -0.65
N ASN A 120 -5.74 14.32 0.19
CA ASN A 120 -6.83 15.18 -0.23
C ASN A 120 -6.34 16.64 -0.22
N PRO A 121 -6.09 17.28 -1.37
CA PRO A 121 -5.62 18.67 -1.42
C PRO A 121 -6.72 19.70 -1.12
N VAL A 122 -7.97 19.28 -0.95
CA VAL A 122 -9.12 20.17 -0.76
C VAL A 122 -9.24 20.55 0.71
N HIS A 123 -9.42 21.86 0.98
CA HIS A 123 -9.39 22.44 2.32
C HIS A 123 -10.71 22.31 3.10
N ASP A 124 -11.82 22.18 2.40
CA ASP A 124 -13.18 22.29 2.96
C ASP A 124 -14.07 21.08 2.67
N LYS A 125 -13.65 20.15 1.79
CA LYS A 125 -14.44 18.98 1.40
C LYS A 125 -13.69 17.67 1.63
N PRO A 126 -14.39 16.62 2.09
CA PRO A 126 -13.79 15.29 2.19
C PRO A 126 -13.63 14.63 0.80
N ALA A 127 -12.87 13.55 0.75
CA ALA A 127 -12.76 12.67 -0.40
C ALA A 127 -12.95 11.21 0.04
N ILE A 128 -13.49 10.37 -0.84
CA ILE A 128 -13.76 8.96 -0.57
C ILE A 128 -13.20 8.13 -1.71
N ALA A 129 -12.48 7.07 -1.38
CA ALA A 129 -11.97 6.11 -2.35
C ALA A 129 -12.17 4.66 -1.89
N ILE A 130 -12.20 3.75 -2.85
CA ILE A 130 -12.07 2.31 -2.63
C ILE A 130 -10.72 1.86 -3.19
N ALA A 131 -9.97 1.14 -2.38
CA ALA A 131 -8.79 0.40 -2.76
C ALA A 131 -9.13 -1.09 -2.85
N ALA A 132 -8.89 -1.71 -4.01
CA ALA A 132 -8.90 -3.16 -4.16
C ALA A 132 -7.46 -3.64 -4.31
N LEU A 133 -7.12 -4.75 -3.67
CA LEU A 133 -5.76 -5.26 -3.62
C LEU A 133 -5.73 -6.72 -4.06
N SER A 134 -4.66 -7.08 -4.75
CA SER A 134 -4.38 -8.42 -5.29
C SER A 134 -3.82 -9.40 -4.24
N SER A 135 -4.19 -9.21 -2.97
CA SER A 135 -3.91 -10.18 -1.92
C SER A 135 -4.94 -10.10 -0.80
N GLN A 136 -5.30 -11.26 -0.24
CA GLN A 136 -6.08 -11.39 1.00
C GLN A 136 -5.28 -10.95 2.24
N ASN A 137 -3.94 -10.95 2.15
CA ASN A 137 -3.03 -10.52 3.19
C ASN A 137 -1.90 -9.66 2.61
N LEU A 138 -2.21 -8.44 2.20
CA LEU A 138 -1.29 -7.48 1.58
C LEU A 138 -0.03 -7.11 2.41
N GLY A 139 -0.16 -7.08 3.74
CA GLY A 139 0.83 -6.47 4.63
C GLY A 139 0.86 -4.93 4.50
N LEU A 140 1.05 -4.22 5.61
CA LEU A 140 1.13 -2.76 5.62
C LEU A 140 2.40 -2.34 6.35
N LEU A 141 3.30 -1.68 5.64
CA LEU A 141 4.44 -0.99 6.24
C LEU A 141 4.24 0.52 6.08
N LEU A 142 3.89 1.17 7.19
CA LEU A 142 3.84 2.63 7.28
C LEU A 142 5.26 3.16 7.39
N LEU A 143 5.64 4.04 6.46
CA LEU A 143 6.92 4.71 6.55
C LEU A 143 6.72 6.02 7.31
N PRO A 144 7.41 6.24 8.44
CA PRO A 144 7.41 7.55 9.06
C PRO A 144 7.96 8.55 8.04
N THR A 145 7.33 9.72 7.95
CA THR A 145 7.73 10.84 7.07
C THR A 145 9.20 11.27 7.20
N GLN A 146 9.91 10.75 8.20
CA GLN A 146 11.32 11.03 8.50
C GLN A 146 12.31 10.04 7.86
N SER A 147 11.87 8.91 7.31
CA SER A 147 12.73 7.81 6.81
C SER A 147 13.06 7.85 5.31
N LEU A 148 12.52 8.83 4.57
CA LEU A 148 12.92 9.08 3.19
C LEU A 148 14.21 9.91 3.18
N ASP A 149 15.21 9.45 2.41
CA ASP A 149 16.53 10.06 2.23
C ASP A 149 16.44 11.59 2.04
N GLN A 150 17.40 12.31 2.63
CA GLN A 150 17.45 13.77 2.73
C GLN A 150 17.34 14.47 1.36
N SER A 151 17.75 13.80 0.28
CA SER A 151 17.59 14.26 -1.10
C SER A 151 16.13 14.29 -1.55
N HIS A 152 15.37 13.20 -1.33
CA HIS A 152 13.94 13.12 -1.66
C HIS A 152 13.04 13.91 -0.69
N ARG A 153 13.54 14.17 0.53
CA ARG A 153 12.91 15.12 1.46
C ARG A 153 12.77 16.50 0.81
N SER A 154 13.71 16.93 -0.02
CA SER A 154 13.68 18.26 -0.64
C SER A 154 12.59 18.39 -1.72
N GLN A 155 12.37 17.35 -2.53
CA GLN A 155 11.30 17.35 -3.53
C GLN A 155 9.92 17.10 -2.92
N MET A 156 9.80 16.29 -1.84
CA MET A 156 8.50 16.05 -1.20
C MET A 156 8.13 17.18 -0.22
N MET A 157 9.09 17.70 0.57
CA MET A 157 8.83 18.78 1.54
C MET A 157 8.73 20.18 0.92
N SER A 158 9.17 20.40 -0.33
CA SER A 158 8.89 21.66 -1.02
C SER A 158 7.40 21.85 -1.31
N TRP A 159 6.66 20.74 -1.47
CA TRP A 159 5.21 20.72 -1.68
C TRP A 159 4.41 20.47 -0.38
N LEU A 160 5.03 19.88 0.65
CA LEU A 160 4.41 19.62 1.97
C LEU A 160 4.63 20.72 3.01
N ARG A 161 4.69 22.01 2.62
CA ARG A 161 4.58 23.11 3.59
C ARG A 161 3.13 23.59 3.76
N PRO A 162 2.32 22.94 4.64
CA PRO A 162 1.33 23.65 5.44
C PRO A 162 1.92 23.97 6.81
N SER A 163 1.74 25.22 7.20
CA SER A 163 2.01 25.78 8.52
C SER A 163 1.49 24.86 9.65
N ARG A 164 2.44 24.28 10.40
CA ARG A 164 2.29 23.92 11.82
C ARG A 164 1.35 22.74 12.14
N CYS A 165 1.78 21.52 11.85
CA CYS A 165 1.20 20.31 12.47
C CYS A 165 1.89 20.01 13.81
N LYS A 166 1.14 20.02 14.93
CA LYS A 166 1.64 19.62 16.26
C LYS A 166 1.70 18.08 16.35
N ARG A 167 2.78 17.61 16.97
CA ARG A 167 3.12 16.21 17.29
C ARG A 167 1.95 15.52 18.03
N GLY A 168 1.35 14.47 17.44
CA GLY A 168 0.47 13.55 18.18
C GLY A 168 -0.82 13.05 17.51
N GLN A 169 -1.13 13.38 16.26
CA GLN A 169 -2.37 12.93 15.62
C GLN A 169 -2.06 12.11 14.36
N LEU A 170 -2.51 10.86 14.31
CA LEU A 170 -2.59 10.07 13.07
C LEU A 170 -3.60 10.79 12.16
N ILE A 171 -3.11 11.54 11.16
CA ILE A 171 -3.90 12.61 10.51
C ILE A 171 -4.87 12.05 9.47
N GLY A 172 -6.13 11.87 9.87
CA GLY A 172 -7.29 12.26 9.07
C GLY A 172 -7.88 11.29 8.02
N SER A 173 -7.39 10.06 7.90
CA SER A 173 -8.02 9.04 7.03
C SER A 173 -8.56 7.86 7.85
N ARG A 174 -9.87 7.57 7.76
CA ARG A 174 -10.45 6.37 8.37
C ARG A 174 -10.42 5.23 7.34
N LEU A 175 -9.64 4.18 7.62
CA LEU A 175 -9.74 2.92 6.89
C LEU A 175 -10.91 2.10 7.45
N SER A 176 -11.92 1.86 6.62
CA SER A 176 -12.98 0.90 6.90
C SER A 176 -12.79 -0.32 6.01
N PHE A 177 -12.45 -1.45 6.64
CA PHE A 177 -12.54 -2.75 5.98
C PHE A 177 -13.97 -3.25 6.13
N GLY A 178 -14.55 -3.78 5.07
CA GLY A 178 -15.92 -4.28 5.09
C GLY A 178 -16.14 -5.20 6.29
N ARG A 179 -17.17 -4.92 7.10
CA ARG A 179 -17.59 -5.78 8.20
C ARG A 179 -18.90 -6.41 7.75
N THR A 180 -18.91 -7.69 7.45
CA THR A 180 -20.15 -8.44 7.21
C THR A 180 -20.86 -8.61 8.56
N THR A 181 -21.97 -7.89 8.74
CA THR A 181 -22.91 -8.16 9.82
C THR A 181 -23.78 -9.35 9.42
N THR A 182 -23.63 -10.48 10.10
CA THR A 182 -24.54 -11.61 9.98
C THR A 182 -25.87 -11.22 10.64
N THR A 183 -26.89 -10.89 9.86
CA THR A 183 -28.26 -10.85 10.36
C THR A 183 -28.71 -12.29 10.58
N LYS A 184 -29.03 -12.64 11.83
CA LYS A 184 -29.80 -13.85 12.15
C LYS A 184 -31.25 -13.69 11.70
#